data_AF-A0A2D3NWN8-F1
#
_entry.id   AF-A0A2D3NWN8-F1
#
_cell.length_a   1.000
_cell.length_b   1.000
_cell.length_c   1.000
_cell.angle_alpha   90.00
_cell.angle_beta   90.00
_cell.angle_gamma   90.00
#
_symmetry.space_group_name_H-M   'P 1'
#
loop_
_entity.id
_entity.type
_entity.pdbx_description
1 polymer ?
#
loop_
_entity_poly.entity_id
_entity_poly.type
_entity_poly.pdbx_seq_one_letter_code
_entity_poly.pdbx_strand_id
1 'polypeptide(L)'
;MRKFLKTVLFLFALSSIAYAEDDAMAILNKKRAEIEKAEKAKAKLAKEAEEKAKKEAEEQAKLAEKAKEQVNNQVVENVEAPTEAVVATESLNPQDEKEAMKILDEMRKKIKKEDKETLKLQQEAKELGISTSEAASLAEIEAMVKAKKAEQAKPKTEAEKLEATRKEALEKLDFYERVVRSVAREEAEVAGYYQIMDEDIKTTEAIEEATPVVEPVQQ
;
A
#
# COMPACT_ATOMS: atom_id res chain seq x y z
N MET A 1 17.88 44.60 29.59
CA MET A 1 18.37 43.23 29.27
C MET A 1 17.34 42.36 28.55
N ARG A 2 16.12 42.15 29.08
CA ARG A 2 15.14 41.19 28.50
C ARG A 2 14.74 41.46 27.04
N LYS A 3 14.67 42.72 26.60
CA LYS A 3 14.34 43.07 25.21
C LYS A 3 15.47 42.68 24.25
N PHE A 4 16.73 42.97 24.60
CA PHE A 4 17.91 42.59 23.81
C PHE A 4 18.04 41.08 23.65
N LEU A 5 17.83 40.31 24.72
CA LEU A 5 17.91 38.84 24.66
C LEU A 5 16.86 38.24 23.72
N LYS A 6 15.63 38.78 23.73
CA LYS A 6 14.57 38.36 22.81
C LYS A 6 14.92 38.66 21.35
N THR A 7 15.50 39.83 21.07
CA THR A 7 15.90 40.20 19.71
C THR A 7 17.04 39.32 19.20
N VAL A 8 18.02 38.99 20.04
CA VAL A 8 19.13 38.09 19.68
C VAL A 8 18.64 36.66 19.45
N LEU A 9 17.75 36.14 20.29
CA LEU A 9 17.13 34.81 20.09
C LEU A 9 16.31 34.74 18.81
N PHE A 10 15.58 35.81 18.49
CA PHE A 10 14.80 35.91 17.26
C PHE A 10 15.72 35.92 16.02
N LEU A 11 16.85 36.63 16.08
CA LEU A 11 17.83 36.65 15.00
C LEU A 11 18.50 35.28 14.80
N PHE A 12 18.81 34.57 15.89
CA PHE A 12 19.37 33.22 15.84
C PHE A 12 18.38 32.22 15.23
N ALA A 13 17.09 32.32 15.60
CA ALA A 13 16.03 31.49 15.02
C ALA A 13 15.86 31.72 13.51
N LEU A 14 15.88 32.98 13.05
CA LEU A 14 15.83 33.29 11.61
C LEU A 14 17.07 32.79 10.86
N SER A 15 18.24 32.86 11.48
CA SER A 15 19.50 32.34 10.90
C SER A 15 19.47 30.82 10.75
N SER A 16 18.87 30.10 11.72
CA SER A 16 18.71 28.65 11.65
C SER A 16 17.70 28.20 10.59
N ILE A 17 16.64 28.98 10.34
CA ILE A 17 15.66 28.67 9.30
C ILE A 17 16.27 28.85 7.90
N ALA A 18 17.04 29.92 7.68
CA ALA A 18 17.71 30.17 6.40
C ALA A 18 18.68 29.04 5.99
N TYR A 19 19.40 28.44 6.94
CA TYR A 19 20.31 27.32 6.65
C TYR A 19 19.56 26.02 6.33
N ALA A 20 18.35 25.83 6.86
CA ALA A 20 17.52 24.67 6.57
C ALA A 20 16.83 24.74 5.19
N GLU A 21 16.54 25.95 4.70
CA GLU A 21 15.89 26.15 3.39
C GLU A 21 16.82 25.79 2.21
N ASP A 22 18.12 26.10 2.29
CA ASP A 22 19.07 25.77 1.22
C ASP A 22 19.29 24.25 1.09
N ASP A 23 19.42 23.54 2.20
CA ASP A 23 19.54 22.06 2.20
C ASP A 23 18.23 21.41 1.69
N ALA A 24 17.07 21.97 2.03
CA ALA A 24 15.79 21.49 1.52
C ALA A 24 15.66 21.66 0.00
N MET A 25 16.09 22.80 -0.55
CA MET A 25 16.07 23.06 -1.99
C MET A 25 17.01 22.13 -2.76
N ALA A 26 18.20 21.83 -2.24
CA ALA A 26 19.15 20.90 -2.86
C ALA A 26 18.58 19.48 -2.94
N ILE A 27 17.93 19.01 -1.86
CA ILE A 27 17.27 17.69 -1.82
C ILE A 27 16.11 17.64 -2.83
N LEU A 28 15.32 18.72 -2.93
CA LEU A 28 14.16 18.78 -3.81
C LEU A 28 14.56 18.74 -5.31
N ASN A 29 15.63 19.48 -5.67
CA ASN A 29 16.19 19.46 -7.01
C ASN A 29 16.78 18.09 -7.37
N LYS A 30 17.44 17.41 -6.43
CA LYS A 30 17.94 16.04 -6.64
C LYS A 30 16.80 15.05 -6.88
N LYS A 31 15.72 15.12 -6.11
CA LYS A 31 14.53 14.29 -6.31
C LYS A 31 13.85 14.55 -7.66
N ARG A 32 13.76 15.81 -8.10
CA ARG A 32 13.24 16.17 -9.44
C ARG A 32 14.08 15.55 -10.56
N ALA A 33 15.41 15.61 -10.46
CA ALA A 33 16.31 15.01 -11.45
C ALA A 33 16.22 13.48 -11.48
N GLU A 34 16.03 12.83 -10.33
CA GLU A 34 15.80 11.39 -10.24
C GLU A 34 14.45 10.99 -10.85
N ILE A 35 13.40 11.77 -10.60
CA ILE A 35 12.07 11.57 -11.19
C ILE A 35 12.11 11.72 -12.72
N GLU A 36 12.74 12.78 -13.23
CA GLU A 36 12.85 12.99 -14.69
C GLU A 36 13.64 11.86 -15.38
N LYS A 37 14.69 11.35 -14.74
CA LYS A 37 15.44 10.19 -15.24
C LYS A 37 14.60 8.92 -15.23
N ALA A 38 13.83 8.69 -14.16
CA ALA A 38 12.93 7.55 -14.05
C ALA A 38 11.79 7.60 -15.07
N GLU A 39 11.22 8.78 -15.34
CA GLU A 39 10.19 8.99 -16.36
C GLU A 39 10.74 8.77 -17.76
N LYS A 40 11.94 9.27 -18.07
CA LYS A 40 12.60 8.98 -19.35
C LYS A 40 12.88 7.49 -19.55
N ALA A 41 13.22 6.76 -18.49
CA ALA A 41 13.41 5.31 -18.56
C ALA A 41 12.07 4.57 -18.77
N LYS A 42 11.01 4.95 -18.03
CA LYS A 42 9.67 4.39 -18.20
C LYS A 42 9.09 4.67 -19.59
N ALA A 43 9.29 5.87 -20.14
CA ALA A 43 8.86 6.21 -21.49
C ALA A 43 9.57 5.38 -22.57
N LYS A 44 10.84 5.04 -22.38
CA LYS A 44 11.56 4.12 -23.29
C LYS A 44 11.02 2.71 -23.22
N LEU A 45 10.77 2.20 -22.01
CA LEU A 45 10.18 0.86 -21.82
C LEU A 45 8.75 0.77 -22.36
N ALA A 46 7.94 1.81 -22.20
CA ALA A 46 6.59 1.88 -22.76
C ALA A 46 6.61 1.85 -24.30
N LYS A 47 7.52 2.59 -24.94
CA LYS A 47 7.70 2.56 -26.40
C LYS A 47 8.16 1.19 -26.90
N GLU A 48 9.05 0.52 -26.18
CA GLU A 48 9.50 -0.83 -26.53
C GLU A 48 8.38 -1.87 -26.36
N ALA A 49 7.55 -1.74 -25.32
CA ALA A 49 6.38 -2.60 -25.13
C ALA A 49 5.31 -2.39 -26.20
N GLU A 50 5.05 -1.13 -26.59
CA GLU A 50 4.11 -0.80 -27.68
C GLU A 50 4.60 -1.36 -29.04
N GLU A 51 5.90 -1.29 -29.31
CA GLU A 51 6.47 -1.83 -30.55
C GLU A 51 6.41 -3.37 -30.57
N LYS A 52 6.65 -4.03 -29.44
CA LYS A 52 6.49 -5.49 -29.31
C LYS A 52 5.03 -5.91 -29.50
N ALA A 53 4.09 -5.21 -28.88
CA ALA A 53 2.66 -5.49 -29.05
C ALA A 53 2.19 -5.29 -30.50
N LYS A 54 2.71 -4.27 -31.21
CA LYS A 54 2.41 -4.06 -32.64
C LYS A 54 2.97 -5.18 -33.52
N LYS A 55 4.20 -5.65 -33.25
CA LYS A 55 4.82 -6.75 -34.00
C LYS A 55 4.08 -8.08 -33.79
N GLU A 56 3.69 -8.38 -32.55
CA GLU A 56 2.92 -9.59 -32.23
C GLU A 56 1.51 -9.56 -32.86
N ALA A 57 0.85 -8.40 -32.87
CA ALA A 57 -0.45 -8.24 -33.53
C ALA A 57 -0.36 -8.39 -35.06
N GLU A 58 0.71 -7.87 -35.69
CA GLU A 58 0.94 -8.02 -37.14
C GLU A 58 1.25 -9.47 -37.53
N GLU A 59 2.00 -10.21 -36.70
CA GLU A 59 2.31 -11.62 -36.93
C GLU A 59 1.06 -12.50 -36.78
N GLN A 60 0.23 -12.24 -35.78
CA GLN A 60 -1.05 -12.93 -35.60
C GLN A 60 -2.02 -12.65 -36.76
N ALA A 61 -2.04 -11.42 -37.29
CA ALA A 61 -2.84 -11.09 -38.48
C ALA A 61 -2.37 -11.84 -39.73
N LYS A 62 -1.05 -11.94 -39.95
CA LYS A 62 -0.46 -12.70 -41.07
C LYS A 62 -0.71 -14.21 -40.96
N LEU A 63 -0.71 -14.77 -39.75
CA LEU A 63 -1.05 -16.19 -39.52
C LEU A 63 -2.54 -16.46 -39.74
N ALA A 64 -3.42 -15.54 -39.33
CA ALA A 64 -4.86 -15.64 -39.57
C ALA A 64 -5.22 -15.51 -41.06
N GLU A 65 -4.48 -14.70 -41.83
CA GLU A 65 -4.65 -14.58 -43.28
C GLU A 65 -4.23 -15.86 -44.01
N LYS A 66 -3.06 -16.43 -43.66
CA LYS A 66 -2.60 -17.72 -44.21
C LYS A 66 -3.53 -18.89 -43.86
N ALA A 67 -4.16 -18.86 -42.69
CA ALA A 67 -5.14 -19.87 -42.30
C ALA A 67 -6.44 -19.77 -43.12
N LYS A 68 -6.88 -18.56 -43.48
CA LYS A 68 -8.04 -18.38 -44.36
C LYS A 68 -7.78 -18.81 -45.81
N GLU A 69 -6.55 -18.65 -46.30
CA GLU A 69 -6.15 -19.09 -47.65
C GLU A 69 -6.07 -20.63 -47.77
N GLN A 70 -5.60 -21.34 -46.72
CA GLN A 70 -5.64 -22.81 -46.68
C GLN A 70 -7.07 -23.38 -46.66
N VAL A 71 -8.02 -22.70 -46.01
CA VAL A 71 -9.42 -23.15 -45.99
C VAL A 71 -10.09 -23.00 -47.37
N ASN A 72 -9.69 -22.02 -48.19
CA ASN A 72 -10.28 -21.84 -49.52
C ASN A 72 -9.80 -22.90 -50.53
N ASN A 73 -8.57 -23.40 -50.39
CA ASN A 73 -8.06 -24.48 -51.25
C ASN A 73 -8.60 -25.88 -50.91
N GLN A 74 -9.24 -26.06 -49.75
CA GLN A 74 -9.77 -27.36 -49.29
C GLN A 74 -11.30 -27.52 -49.48
N VAL A 75 -11.97 -26.54 -50.09
CA VAL A 75 -13.44 -26.57 -50.36
C VAL A 75 -13.79 -27.09 -51.77
N VAL A 76 -12.82 -27.29 -52.66
CA VAL A 76 -13.09 -27.79 -54.04
C VAL A 76 -13.05 -29.32 -54.16
N GLU A 77 -12.46 -30.04 -53.21
CA GLU A 77 -12.16 -31.48 -53.37
C GLU A 77 -12.72 -32.33 -52.22
N ASN A 78 -14.01 -32.17 -51.87
CA ASN A 78 -14.65 -33.10 -50.93
C ASN A 78 -16.13 -33.33 -51.23
N VAL A 79 -16.43 -33.61 -52.50
CA VAL A 79 -17.70 -34.24 -52.93
C VAL A 79 -17.34 -35.60 -53.50
N GLU A 80 -17.10 -36.59 -52.64
CA GLU A 80 -17.42 -37.99 -52.88
C GLU A 80 -17.18 -38.79 -51.60
N ALA A 81 -18.26 -39.14 -50.91
CA ALA A 81 -18.24 -40.26 -49.97
C ALA A 81 -17.96 -41.55 -50.77
N PRO A 82 -17.32 -42.58 -50.16
CA PRO A 82 -18.18 -43.61 -49.56
C PRO A 82 -17.61 -44.36 -48.34
N THR A 83 -18.57 -44.76 -47.48
CA THR A 83 -18.69 -46.06 -46.75
C THR A 83 -17.70 -46.47 -45.65
N GLU A 84 -18.29 -46.68 -44.47
CA GLU A 84 -18.10 -47.80 -43.53
C GLU A 84 -16.68 -48.32 -43.24
N ALA A 85 -16.18 -48.03 -42.03
CA ALA A 85 -15.29 -48.97 -41.33
C ALA A 85 -15.31 -48.75 -39.81
N VAL A 86 -16.06 -49.63 -39.14
CA VAL A 86 -15.72 -50.32 -37.89
C VAL A 86 -15.35 -49.46 -36.67
N VAL A 87 -16.31 -49.41 -35.75
CA VAL A 87 -16.10 -49.27 -34.30
C VAL A 87 -15.13 -50.36 -33.84
N ALA A 88 -13.86 -50.04 -33.68
CA ALA A 88 -12.90 -50.89 -33.00
C ALA A 88 -12.99 -50.62 -31.50
N THR A 89 -13.71 -51.48 -30.78
CA THR A 89 -13.47 -51.72 -29.36
C THR A 89 -12.10 -52.38 -29.23
N GLU A 90 -11.03 -51.58 -29.32
CA GLU A 90 -9.68 -52.07 -29.05
C GLU A 90 -9.47 -52.01 -27.54
N SER A 91 -9.54 -53.18 -26.90
CA SER A 91 -9.16 -53.38 -25.52
C SER A 91 -7.75 -52.83 -25.31
N LEU A 92 -7.63 -51.70 -24.59
CA LEU A 92 -6.33 -51.20 -24.15
C LEU A 92 -5.60 -52.33 -23.42
N ASN A 93 -4.33 -52.54 -23.76
CA ASN A 93 -3.49 -53.49 -23.03
C ASN A 93 -3.45 -53.04 -21.56
N PRO A 94 -3.58 -53.93 -20.56
CA PRO A 94 -3.59 -53.57 -19.12
C PRO A 94 -2.39 -52.73 -18.64
N GLN A 95 -1.32 -52.65 -19.44
CA GLN A 95 -0.18 -51.78 -19.21
C GLN A 95 -0.47 -50.32 -19.63
N ASP A 96 -1.11 -50.13 -20.78
CA ASP A 96 -1.48 -48.82 -21.33
C ASP A 96 -2.61 -48.18 -20.49
N GLU A 97 -3.54 -48.97 -19.95
CA GLU A 97 -4.56 -48.48 -19.01
C GLU A 97 -3.96 -47.91 -17.71
N LYS A 98 -2.91 -48.55 -17.18
CA LYS A 98 -2.21 -48.09 -15.96
C LYS A 98 -1.40 -46.84 -16.21
N GLU A 99 -0.76 -46.73 -17.39
CA GLU A 99 -0.08 -45.51 -17.78
C GLU A 99 -1.07 -44.36 -17.99
N ALA A 100 -2.21 -44.61 -18.62
CA ALA A 100 -3.28 -43.61 -18.75
C ALA A 100 -3.81 -43.13 -17.38
N MET A 101 -4.04 -44.04 -16.42
CA MET A 101 -4.42 -43.64 -15.05
C MET A 101 -3.34 -42.80 -14.35
N LYS A 102 -2.06 -43.16 -14.53
CA LYS A 102 -0.95 -42.42 -13.93
C LYS A 102 -0.83 -41.01 -14.50
N ILE A 103 -1.03 -40.87 -15.81
CA ILE A 103 -1.08 -39.57 -16.49
C ILE A 103 -2.25 -38.72 -15.96
N LEU A 104 -3.43 -39.32 -15.80
CA LEU A 104 -4.60 -38.63 -15.24
C LEU A 104 -4.35 -38.17 -13.80
N ASP A 105 -3.72 -39.01 -12.97
CA ASP A 105 -3.36 -38.65 -11.59
C ASP A 105 -2.31 -37.54 -11.52
N GLU A 106 -1.33 -37.56 -12.44
CA GLU A 106 -0.34 -36.49 -12.56
C GLU A 106 -0.97 -35.17 -13.00
N MET A 107 -1.89 -35.20 -13.99
CA MET A 107 -2.65 -34.02 -14.40
C MET A 107 -3.53 -33.51 -13.26
N ARG A 108 -4.23 -34.39 -12.55
CA ARG A 108 -5.05 -34.04 -11.38
C ARG A 108 -4.21 -33.42 -10.27
N LYS A 109 -2.97 -33.88 -10.07
CA LYS A 109 -2.02 -33.27 -9.13
C LYS A 109 -1.54 -31.90 -9.58
N LYS A 110 -1.28 -31.67 -10.87
CA LYS A 110 -0.91 -30.36 -11.42
C LYS A 110 -2.06 -29.36 -11.27
N ILE A 111 -3.27 -29.75 -11.68
CA ILE A 111 -4.48 -28.93 -11.55
C ILE A 111 -4.72 -28.55 -10.08
N LYS A 112 -4.66 -29.50 -9.14
CA LYS A 112 -4.81 -29.19 -7.71
C LYS A 112 -3.74 -28.25 -7.15
N LYS A 113 -2.52 -28.25 -7.72
CA LYS A 113 -1.46 -27.33 -7.31
C LYS A 113 -1.73 -25.93 -7.86
N GLU A 114 -2.05 -25.84 -9.14
CA GLU A 114 -2.40 -24.59 -9.83
C GLU A 114 -3.64 -23.94 -9.20
N ASP A 115 -4.71 -24.70 -8.92
CA ASP A 115 -5.91 -24.22 -8.23
C ASP A 115 -5.60 -23.67 -6.83
N LYS A 116 -4.63 -24.27 -6.13
CA LYS A 116 -4.22 -23.79 -4.80
C LYS A 116 -3.41 -22.50 -4.89
N GLU A 117 -2.58 -22.34 -5.92
CA GLU A 117 -1.81 -21.13 -6.17
C GLU A 117 -2.71 -19.98 -6.64
N THR A 118 -3.69 -20.25 -7.50
CA THR A 118 -4.68 -19.25 -7.90
C THR A 118 -5.58 -18.83 -6.74
N LEU A 119 -6.00 -19.76 -5.86
CA LEU A 119 -6.71 -19.44 -4.62
C LEU A 119 -5.89 -18.56 -3.69
N LYS A 120 -4.60 -18.85 -3.52
CA LYS A 120 -3.69 -18.02 -2.71
C LYS A 120 -3.54 -16.62 -3.28
N LEU A 121 -3.36 -16.48 -4.60
CA LEU A 121 -3.28 -15.17 -5.27
C LEU A 121 -4.59 -14.38 -5.12
N GLN A 122 -5.74 -15.04 -5.21
CA GLN A 122 -7.04 -14.40 -4.97
C GLN A 122 -7.23 -13.98 -3.51
N GLN A 123 -6.80 -14.80 -2.55
CA GLN A 123 -6.85 -14.44 -1.13
C GLN A 123 -5.94 -13.25 -0.82
N GLU A 124 -4.71 -13.27 -1.32
CA GLU A 124 -3.75 -12.18 -1.19
C GLU A 124 -4.27 -10.88 -1.82
N ALA A 125 -4.91 -10.97 -3.00
CA ALA A 125 -5.58 -9.83 -3.62
C ALA A 125 -6.71 -9.26 -2.76
N LYS A 126 -7.55 -10.13 -2.17
CA LYS A 126 -8.62 -9.71 -1.25
C LYS A 126 -8.09 -9.09 0.03
N GLU A 127 -7.02 -9.63 0.62
CA GLU A 127 -6.36 -9.06 1.80
C GLU A 127 -5.77 -7.67 1.53
N LEU A 128 -5.29 -7.44 0.31
CA LEU A 128 -4.81 -6.13 -0.15
C LEU A 128 -5.94 -5.18 -0.61
N GLY A 129 -7.19 -5.61 -0.49
CA GLY A 129 -8.37 -4.85 -0.88
C GLY A 129 -8.50 -4.64 -2.39
N ILE A 130 -7.91 -5.52 -3.21
CA ILE A 130 -8.03 -5.51 -4.66
C ILE A 130 -9.29 -6.28 -5.02
N SER A 131 -10.20 -5.60 -5.71
CA SER A 131 -11.36 -6.22 -6.33
C SER A 131 -10.91 -7.11 -7.47
N THR A 132 -10.91 -8.43 -7.26
CA THR A 132 -10.54 -9.40 -8.32
C THR A 132 -11.61 -9.51 -9.41
N SER A 133 -12.78 -8.86 -9.28
CA SER A 133 -13.86 -8.90 -10.27
C SER A 133 -13.63 -7.98 -11.47
N GLU A 134 -12.67 -7.05 -11.37
CA GLU A 134 -12.36 -6.09 -12.45
C GLU A 134 -11.15 -6.52 -13.29
N ALA A 135 -10.36 -7.48 -12.82
CA ALA A 135 -9.19 -7.96 -13.54
C ALA A 135 -9.59 -8.99 -14.60
N ALA A 136 -9.11 -8.80 -15.83
CA ALA A 136 -9.42 -9.68 -16.96
C ALA A 136 -8.56 -10.97 -16.94
N SER A 137 -7.48 -11.01 -16.15
CA SER A 137 -6.55 -12.14 -16.10
C SER A 137 -5.84 -12.30 -14.74
N LEU A 138 -5.39 -13.52 -14.44
CA LEU A 138 -4.58 -13.82 -13.24
C LEU A 138 -3.29 -13.00 -13.19
N ALA A 139 -2.69 -12.73 -14.36
CA ALA A 139 -1.49 -11.92 -14.48
C ALA A 139 -1.72 -10.46 -14.08
N GLU A 140 -2.91 -9.92 -14.37
CA GLU A 140 -3.31 -8.57 -13.97
C GLU A 140 -3.54 -8.49 -12.45
N ILE A 141 -4.16 -9.52 -11.85
CA ILE A 141 -4.32 -9.61 -10.39
C ILE A 141 -2.95 -9.66 -9.71
N GLU A 142 -2.02 -10.48 -10.20
CA GLU A 142 -0.66 -10.57 -9.65
C GLU A 142 0.09 -9.24 -9.78
N ALA A 143 -0.06 -8.53 -10.90
CA ALA A 143 0.52 -7.21 -11.09
C ALA A 143 -0.08 -6.16 -10.14
N MET A 144 -1.39 -6.17 -9.93
CA MET A 144 -2.07 -5.29 -8.96
C MET A 144 -1.66 -5.61 -7.52
N VAL A 145 -1.56 -6.88 -7.16
CA VAL A 145 -1.08 -7.37 -5.86
C VAL A 145 0.35 -6.90 -5.62
N LYS A 146 1.23 -7.06 -6.61
CA LYS A 146 2.63 -6.62 -6.55
C LYS A 146 2.74 -5.09 -6.47
N ALA A 147 1.89 -4.35 -7.19
CA ALA A 147 1.84 -2.90 -7.15
C ALA A 147 1.36 -2.38 -5.78
N LYS A 148 0.31 -2.98 -5.22
CA LYS A 148 -0.22 -2.67 -3.87
C LYS A 148 0.77 -3.03 -2.77
N LYS A 149 1.45 -4.17 -2.88
CA LYS A 149 2.55 -4.53 -1.98
C LYS A 149 3.71 -3.56 -2.10
N ALA A 150 4.09 -3.14 -3.31
CA ALA A 150 5.12 -2.14 -3.51
C ALA A 150 4.70 -0.76 -3.01
N GLU A 151 3.40 -0.44 -3.00
CA GLU A 151 2.86 0.78 -2.41
C GLU A 151 2.85 0.74 -0.88
N GLN A 152 2.43 -0.37 -0.26
CA GLN A 152 2.52 -0.57 1.20
C GLN A 152 3.97 -0.68 1.70
N ALA A 153 4.87 -1.22 0.88
CA ALA A 153 6.29 -1.32 1.20
C ALA A 153 7.05 -0.01 0.94
N LYS A 154 6.42 1.02 0.36
CA LYS A 154 7.03 2.35 0.37
C LYS A 154 7.16 2.78 1.84
N PRO A 155 8.32 3.33 2.25
CA PRO A 155 8.44 3.86 3.59
C PRO A 155 7.35 4.91 3.79
N LYS A 156 6.67 4.86 4.95
CA LYS A 156 5.58 5.78 5.33
C LYS A 156 5.88 7.17 4.78
N THR A 157 5.02 7.64 3.87
CA THR A 157 5.18 8.96 3.28
C THR A 157 5.17 10.02 4.39
N GLU A 158 5.78 11.18 4.15
CA GLU A 158 5.81 12.26 5.15
C GLU A 158 4.38 12.62 5.63
N ALA A 159 3.38 12.44 4.78
CA ALA A 159 1.97 12.59 5.11
C ALA A 159 1.47 11.56 6.15
N GLU A 160 1.81 10.27 6.03
CA GLU A 160 1.42 9.25 7.02
C GLU A 160 2.16 9.42 8.35
N LYS A 161 3.41 9.92 8.33
CA LYS A 161 4.13 10.28 9.56
C LYS A 161 3.47 11.46 10.25
N LEU A 162 3.08 12.47 9.47
CA LEU A 162 2.33 13.63 9.97
C LEU A 162 0.97 13.21 10.55
N GLU A 163 0.28 12.26 9.91
CA GLU A 163 -0.98 11.71 10.42
C GLU A 163 -0.79 10.93 11.72
N ALA A 164 0.28 10.14 11.84
CA ALA A 164 0.64 9.45 13.08
C ALA A 164 0.94 10.44 14.21
N THR A 165 1.74 11.49 13.95
CA THR A 165 2.01 12.55 14.92
C THR A 165 0.73 13.30 15.31
N ARG A 166 -0.19 13.52 14.36
CA ARG A 166 -1.50 14.14 14.64
C ARG A 166 -2.36 13.26 15.54
N LYS A 167 -2.40 11.94 15.31
CA LYS A 167 -3.13 11.00 16.18
C LYS A 167 -2.53 10.97 17.58
N GLU A 168 -1.20 10.89 17.69
CA GLU A 168 -0.52 10.93 18.98
C GLU A 168 -0.78 12.24 19.74
N ALA A 169 -0.82 13.37 19.04
CA ALA A 169 -1.16 14.67 19.64
C ALA A 169 -2.62 14.71 20.14
N LEU A 170 -3.56 14.10 19.40
CA LEU A 170 -4.96 13.99 19.84
C LEU A 170 -5.12 13.05 21.03
N GLU A 171 -4.40 11.93 21.07
CA GLU A 171 -4.40 11.02 22.22
C GLU A 171 -3.84 11.70 23.49
N LYS A 172 -2.80 12.52 23.34
CA LYS A 172 -2.28 13.34 24.44
C LYS A 172 -3.31 14.36 24.91
N LEU A 173 -3.99 15.03 23.98
CA LEU A 173 -5.06 15.97 24.31
C LEU A 173 -6.19 15.28 25.09
N ASP A 174 -6.67 14.13 24.61
CA ASP A 174 -7.69 13.32 25.27
C ASP A 174 -7.25 12.85 26.66
N PHE A 175 -5.97 12.50 26.82
CA PHE A 175 -5.39 12.15 28.11
C PHE A 175 -5.45 13.34 29.08
N TYR A 176 -5.02 14.54 28.67
CA TYR A 176 -5.10 15.73 29.52
C TYR A 176 -6.54 16.07 29.88
N GLU A 177 -7.48 15.99 28.93
CA GLU A 177 -8.89 16.19 29.23
C GLU A 177 -9.42 15.16 30.23
N ARG A 178 -9.01 13.89 30.12
CA ARG A 178 -9.39 12.86 31.07
C ARG A 178 -8.85 13.12 32.47
N VAL A 179 -7.59 13.55 32.57
CA VAL A 179 -6.96 13.91 33.85
C VAL A 179 -7.69 15.10 34.47
N VAL A 180 -7.95 16.16 33.71
CA VAL A 180 -8.70 17.34 34.19
C VAL A 180 -10.10 16.95 34.68
N ARG A 181 -10.83 16.13 33.92
CA ARG A 181 -12.14 15.61 34.35
C ARG A 181 -12.06 14.67 35.57
N SER A 182 -10.92 14.03 35.80
CA SER A 182 -10.70 13.21 37.00
C SER A 182 -10.45 14.08 38.21
N VAL A 183 -9.54 15.05 38.10
CA VAL A 183 -9.23 16.02 39.16
C VAL A 183 -10.49 16.79 39.57
N ALA A 184 -11.28 17.28 38.60
CA ALA A 184 -12.53 17.98 38.90
C ALA A 184 -13.57 17.09 39.62
N ARG A 185 -13.54 15.77 39.42
CA ARG A 185 -14.40 14.84 40.17
C ARG A 185 -13.88 14.60 41.58
N GLU A 186 -12.58 14.42 41.74
CA GLU A 186 -11.98 14.29 43.08
C GLU A 186 -12.19 15.57 43.90
N GLU A 187 -12.02 16.76 43.31
CA GLU A 187 -12.32 18.03 43.96
C GLU A 187 -13.79 18.14 44.40
N ALA A 188 -14.73 17.65 43.58
CA ALA A 188 -16.15 17.63 43.93
C ALA A 188 -16.46 16.62 45.06
N GLU A 189 -15.86 15.44 45.03
CA GLU A 189 -16.00 14.45 46.10
C GLU A 189 -15.40 14.95 47.41
N VAL A 190 -14.20 15.54 47.37
CA VAL A 190 -13.52 16.17 48.51
C VAL A 190 -14.36 17.32 49.07
N ALA A 191 -14.90 18.20 48.22
CA ALA A 191 -15.81 19.25 48.64
C ALA A 191 -17.08 18.69 49.31
N GLY A 192 -17.61 17.57 48.80
CA GLY A 192 -18.72 16.84 49.42
C GLY A 192 -18.38 16.28 50.79
N TYR A 193 -17.17 15.75 50.99
CA TYR A 193 -16.70 15.30 52.31
C TYR A 193 -16.63 16.45 53.33
N TYR A 194 -16.08 17.60 52.93
CA TYR A 194 -16.03 18.78 53.81
C TYR A 194 -17.41 19.34 54.15
N GLN A 195 -18.36 19.34 53.20
CA GLN A 195 -19.76 19.69 53.46
C GLN A 195 -20.43 18.76 54.48
N ILE A 196 -20.09 17.47 54.47
CA ILE A 196 -20.64 16.50 55.43
C ILE A 196 -20.00 16.64 56.82
N MET A 197 -18.76 17.11 56.90
CA MET A 197 -18.03 17.29 58.15
C MET A 197 -18.32 18.64 58.85
N ASP A 198 -19.14 19.53 58.27
CA ASP A 198 -19.37 20.91 58.74
C ASP A 198 -18.04 21.66 59.02
N GLU A 199 -16.95 21.24 58.38
CA GLU A 199 -15.65 21.89 58.46
C GLU A 199 -15.60 22.95 57.35
N ASP A 200 -15.67 24.22 57.74
CA ASP A 200 -15.50 25.35 56.84
C ASP A 200 -14.22 25.17 56.01
N ILE A 201 -14.38 25.02 54.70
CA ILE A 201 -13.28 24.99 53.73
C ILE A 201 -12.60 26.36 53.82
N LYS A 202 -11.54 26.47 54.63
CA LYS A 202 -10.56 27.54 54.47
C LYS A 202 -9.84 27.25 53.17
N THR A 203 -10.39 27.76 52.09
CA THR A 203 -9.73 27.95 50.80
C THR A 203 -8.37 28.57 51.06
N THR A 204 -7.33 27.75 50.96
CA THR A 204 -5.96 28.23 50.86
C THR A 204 -5.78 28.82 49.47
N GLU A 205 -6.18 30.08 49.31
CA GLU A 205 -5.63 31.02 48.33
C GLU A 205 -4.14 31.28 48.65
N ALA A 206 -3.32 30.24 48.58
CA ALA A 206 -1.91 30.32 48.95
C ALA A 206 -1.03 29.49 48.02
N ILE A 207 -1.23 29.58 46.70
CA ILE A 207 -0.17 29.52 45.67
C ILE A 207 -0.64 30.37 44.47
N GLU A 208 -0.82 31.68 44.68
CA GLU A 208 -0.93 32.63 43.54
C GLU A 208 0.23 33.64 43.48
N GLU A 209 1.21 33.58 44.38
CA GLU A 209 2.33 34.53 44.35
C GLU A 209 3.67 33.92 44.78
N ALA A 210 4.14 32.91 44.04
CA ALA A 210 5.57 32.58 44.04
C ALA A 210 6.31 33.50 43.06
N THR A 211 6.35 34.80 43.39
CA THR A 211 7.40 35.67 42.85
C THR A 211 8.74 35.18 43.41
N PRO A 212 9.78 34.95 42.59
CA PRO A 212 11.08 34.56 43.11
C PRO A 212 11.66 35.73 43.89
N VAL A 213 11.76 35.54 45.21
CA VAL A 213 12.45 36.42 46.15
C VAL A 213 13.88 36.66 45.64
N VAL A 214 14.18 37.91 45.33
CA VAL A 214 15.52 38.37 44.99
C VAL A 214 16.30 38.52 46.29
N GLU A 215 17.31 37.67 46.50
CA GLU A 215 18.32 37.90 47.54
C GLU A 215 19.19 39.13 47.18
N PRO A 216 19.39 40.09 48.09
CA PRO A 216 20.40 41.12 47.90
C PRO A 216 21.77 40.54 48.23
N VAL A 217 22.56 40.20 47.22
CA VAL A 217 23.99 39.96 47.38
C VAL A 217 24.64 41.32 47.70
N GLN A 218 25.11 41.46 48.94
CA GLN A 218 25.94 42.58 49.37
C GLN A 218 27.25 42.62 48.57
N GLN A 219 27.70 43.86 48.39
CA GLN A 219 28.82 44.38 47.58
C GLN A 219 30.06 43.50 47.47
#